data_AF-A0A2G4GE30-F1
#
_entry.id   AF-A0A2G4GE30-F1
#
_cell.length_a   1.000
_cell.length_b   1.000
_cell.length_c   1.000
_cell.angle_alpha   90.00
_cell.angle_beta   90.00
_cell.angle_gamma   90.00
#
_symmetry.space_group_name_H-M   'P 1'
#
loop_
_entity.id
_entity.type
_entity.pdbx_description
1 polymer ?
#
loop_
_entity_poly.entity_id
_entity_poly.type
_entity_poly.pdbx_seq_one_letter_code
_entity_poly.pdbx_strand_id
1 'polypeptide(L)'
;MTRLRHRHAAASRPLYYYFGYQAQAVREGKWKLLVATEARPTPRPASLRWEHQPNVFENQHRLLAAPELYDLAADLGEKNNVAAAHPEIVTRLTARGREFDAAPQRDKRPMQFELGPRPPSPGAVRTADTDLTGFRQP
;
A
#
# COMPACT_ATOMS: atom_id res chain seq x y z
N MET A 1 -36.21 21.09 -27.73
CA MET A 1 -35.16 21.73 -26.89
C MET A 1 -34.60 20.67 -25.93
N THR A 2 -33.52 19.99 -26.31
CA THR A 2 -32.90 18.93 -25.50
C THR A 2 -31.81 19.56 -24.61
N ARG A 3 -32.04 19.62 -23.30
CA ARG A 3 -30.99 20.04 -22.35
C ARG A 3 -29.94 18.93 -22.25
N LEU A 4 -28.77 19.18 -22.83
CA LEU A 4 -27.57 18.39 -22.62
C LEU A 4 -27.19 18.52 -21.14
N ARG A 5 -27.39 17.45 -20.35
CA ARG A 5 -26.86 17.39 -18.98
C ARG A 5 -25.36 17.15 -19.10
N HIS A 6 -24.56 18.20 -19.00
CA HIS A 6 -23.15 18.03 -18.62
C HIS A 6 -23.12 17.40 -17.24
N ARG A 7 -22.88 16.08 -17.19
CA ARG A 7 -22.44 15.44 -15.95
C ARG A 7 -21.10 16.10 -15.62
N HIS A 8 -21.10 17.01 -14.65
CA HIS A 8 -19.88 17.35 -13.96
C HIS A 8 -19.33 16.03 -13.42
N ALA A 9 -18.20 15.57 -13.96
CA ALA A 9 -17.50 14.44 -13.37
C ALA A 9 -17.24 14.82 -11.92
N ALA A 10 -17.82 14.07 -10.98
CA ALA A 10 -17.53 14.26 -9.56
C ALA A 10 -16.01 14.28 -9.41
N ALA A 11 -15.48 15.27 -8.67
CA ALA A 11 -14.04 15.40 -8.46
C ALA A 11 -13.49 14.03 -8.02
N SER A 12 -12.54 13.50 -8.79
CA SER A 12 -12.06 12.14 -8.57
C SER A 12 -11.37 12.06 -7.21
N ARG A 13 -11.96 11.30 -6.28
CA ARG A 13 -11.33 11.02 -4.98
C ARG A 13 -9.99 10.30 -5.22
N PRO A 14 -8.89 10.76 -4.63
CA PRO A 14 -7.61 10.06 -4.74
C PRO A 14 -7.68 8.72 -3.99
N LEU A 15 -6.96 7.73 -4.52
CA LEU A 15 -6.72 6.43 -3.90
C LEU A 15 -5.25 6.35 -3.49
N TYR A 16 -5.00 5.88 -2.27
CA TYR A 16 -3.67 5.74 -1.71
C TYR A 16 -3.35 4.26 -1.54
N TYR A 17 -2.22 3.82 -2.08
CA TYR A 17 -1.79 2.43 -2.07
C TYR A 17 -0.66 2.28 -1.07
N TYR A 18 -0.83 1.35 -0.14
CA TYR A 18 0.14 1.07 0.91
C TYR A 18 0.66 -0.36 0.76
N PHE A 19 1.92 -0.54 1.13
CA PHE A 19 2.47 -1.85 1.44
C PHE A 19 2.95 -1.84 2.89
N GLY A 20 2.30 -2.63 3.74
CA GLY A 20 2.42 -2.45 5.19
C GLY A 20 1.92 -1.07 5.61
N TYR A 21 2.75 -0.31 6.34
CA TYR A 21 2.44 1.06 6.76
C TYR A 21 3.20 2.13 5.95
N GLN A 22 3.78 1.78 4.81
CA GLN A 22 4.45 2.75 3.93
C GLN A 22 3.61 3.02 2.68
N ALA A 23 3.40 4.30 2.36
CA ALA A 23 2.76 4.71 1.12
C ALA A 23 3.64 4.34 -0.08
N GLN A 24 3.04 3.77 -1.12
CA GLN A 24 3.72 3.25 -2.31
C GLN A 24 3.21 3.90 -3.59
N ALA A 25 1.94 4.32 -3.62
CA ALA A 25 1.39 5.04 -4.77
C ALA A 25 0.21 5.94 -4.41
N VAL A 26 -0.05 6.92 -5.27
CA VAL A 26 -1.24 7.76 -5.26
C VAL A 26 -1.88 7.69 -6.64
N ARG A 27 -3.18 7.43 -6.72
CA ARG A 27 -3.95 7.50 -7.97
C ARG A 27 -5.01 8.57 -7.86
N GLU A 28 -5.12 9.40 -8.88
CA GLU A 28 -6.23 10.34 -9.04
C GLU A 28 -6.68 10.38 -10.50
N GLY A 29 -7.92 9.97 -10.74
CA GLY A 29 -8.44 9.81 -12.09
C GLY A 29 -7.62 8.81 -12.90
N LYS A 30 -7.09 9.26 -14.04
CA LYS A 30 -6.23 8.46 -14.92
C LYS A 30 -4.79 8.37 -14.45
N TRP A 31 -4.34 9.30 -13.60
CA TRP A 31 -2.94 9.38 -13.20
C TRP A 31 -2.66 8.48 -12.01
N LYS A 32 -1.61 7.66 -12.09
CA LYS A 32 -1.05 6.95 -10.95
C LYS A 32 0.42 7.29 -10.81
N LEU A 33 0.78 7.81 -9.65
CA LEU A 33 2.14 8.11 -9.23
C LEU A 33 2.61 6.98 -8.30
N LEU A 34 3.69 6.30 -8.67
CA LEU A 34 4.50 5.55 -7.72
C LEU A 34 5.44 6.52 -7.02
N VAL A 35 5.42 6.54 -5.68
CA VAL A 35 6.21 7.52 -4.92
C VAL A 35 7.65 7.05 -4.77
N ALA A 36 8.60 8.00 -4.78
CA ALA A 36 9.99 7.71 -4.45
C ALA A 36 10.06 7.13 -3.04
N THR A 37 10.70 5.97 -2.93
CA THR A 37 10.86 5.21 -1.70
C THR A 37 12.25 4.59 -1.69
N GLU A 38 13.18 5.21 -0.98
CA GLU A 38 14.59 4.80 -0.98
C GLU A 38 14.87 3.64 0.00
N ALA A 39 14.06 3.54 1.06
CA ALA A 39 14.24 2.56 2.11
C ALA A 39 12.92 1.96 2.57
N ARG A 40 12.99 0.69 2.98
CA ARG A 40 11.90 0.00 3.64
C ARG A 40 11.76 0.48 5.08
N PRO A 41 10.60 0.29 5.71
CA PRO A 41 10.43 0.66 7.09
C PRO A 41 11.34 -0.08 8.05
N THR A 42 11.89 0.66 9.02
CA THR A 42 12.68 0.14 10.13
C THR A 42 12.01 0.54 11.45
N PRO A 43 11.63 -0.42 12.34
CA PRO A 43 11.78 -1.87 12.15
C PRO A 43 10.86 -2.41 11.04
N ARG A 44 11.15 -3.61 10.51
CA ARG A 44 10.24 -4.29 9.57
C ARG A 44 8.87 -4.48 10.26
N PRO A 45 7.73 -4.18 9.61
CA PRO A 45 6.43 -4.44 10.22
C PRO A 45 6.27 -5.94 10.49
N ALA A 46 5.89 -6.29 11.71
CA ALA A 46 5.63 -7.67 12.07
C ALA A 46 4.32 -8.15 11.42
N SER A 47 4.35 -9.36 10.88
CA SER A 47 3.27 -9.94 10.09
C SER A 47 3.48 -11.44 9.99
N LEU A 48 2.50 -12.22 10.41
CA LEU A 48 2.53 -13.69 10.30
C LEU A 48 2.73 -14.11 8.83
N ARG A 49 2.08 -13.42 7.88
CA ARG A 49 2.23 -13.73 6.45
C ARG A 49 3.69 -13.60 6.01
N TRP A 50 4.39 -12.56 6.43
CA TRP A 50 5.79 -12.36 6.07
C TRP A 50 6.76 -13.19 6.90
N GLU A 51 6.36 -13.68 8.07
CA GLU A 51 7.11 -14.71 8.79
C GLU A 51 7.07 -16.04 8.05
N HIS A 52 5.91 -16.45 7.51
CA HIS A 52 5.79 -17.66 6.71
C HIS A 52 6.30 -17.52 5.27
N GLN A 53 6.32 -16.30 4.73
CA GLN A 53 6.72 -16.01 3.36
C GLN A 53 7.64 -14.78 3.34
N PRO A 54 8.90 -14.92 3.78
CA PRO A 54 9.82 -13.79 3.94
C PRO A 54 10.08 -13.05 2.63
N ASN A 55 10.19 -13.80 1.53
CA ASN A 55 10.44 -13.24 0.19
C ASN A 55 9.32 -12.33 -0.30
N VAL A 56 8.09 -12.46 0.22
CA VAL A 56 6.98 -11.63 -0.23
C VAL A 56 7.16 -10.18 0.21
N PHE A 57 7.68 -9.95 1.42
CA PHE A 57 7.99 -8.59 1.86
C PHE A 57 9.05 -7.97 0.95
N GLU A 58 10.12 -8.71 0.68
CA GLU A 58 11.24 -8.25 -0.13
C GLU A 58 10.84 -7.97 -1.60
N ASN A 59 10.08 -8.88 -2.20
CA ASN A 59 9.75 -8.85 -3.63
C ASN A 59 8.62 -7.87 -3.97
N GLN A 60 7.66 -7.67 -3.05
CA GLN A 60 6.49 -6.82 -3.31
C GLN A 60 6.66 -5.41 -2.75
N HIS A 61 7.62 -5.20 -1.85
CA HIS A 61 7.95 -3.87 -1.34
C HIS A 61 8.81 -3.11 -2.34
N ARG A 62 8.15 -2.33 -3.19
CA ARG A 62 8.81 -1.53 -4.22
C ARG A 62 9.71 -0.46 -3.59
N LEU A 63 10.94 -0.36 -4.10
CA LEU A 63 11.88 0.71 -3.82
C LEU A 63 12.14 1.44 -5.13
N LEU A 64 12.09 2.76 -5.08
CA LEU A 64 12.21 3.64 -6.23
C LEU A 64 13.03 4.86 -5.83
N ALA A 65 14.16 5.07 -6.49
CA ALA A 65 15.01 6.23 -6.26
C ALA A 65 14.33 7.54 -6.72
N ALA A 66 13.42 7.46 -7.69
CA ALA A 66 12.68 8.61 -8.22
C ALA A 66 11.21 8.22 -8.45
N PRO A 67 10.28 9.19 -8.42
CA PRO A 67 8.88 8.89 -8.67
C PRO A 67 8.62 8.52 -10.13
N GLU A 68 7.64 7.65 -10.35
CA GLU A 68 7.20 7.24 -11.68
C GLU A 68 5.72 7.58 -11.87
N LEU A 69 5.35 8.09 -13.04
CA LEU A 69 3.97 8.51 -13.34
C LEU A 69 3.43 7.75 -14.56
N TYR A 70 2.21 7.25 -14.44
CA TYR A 70 1.53 6.50 -15.50
C TYR A 70 0.14 7.06 -15.79
N ASP A 71 -0.20 7.14 -17.08
CA ASP A 71 -1.56 7.38 -17.55
C ASP A 71 -2.30 6.05 -17.71
N LEU A 72 -3.07 5.66 -16.69
CA LEU A 72 -3.81 4.40 -16.68
C LEU A 72 -4.99 4.36 -17.67
N ALA A 73 -5.36 5.49 -18.30
CA ALA A 73 -6.36 5.45 -19.38
C ALA A 73 -5.74 4.95 -20.70
N ALA A 74 -4.46 5.25 -20.94
CA ALA A 74 -3.73 4.83 -22.14
C ALA A 74 -2.82 3.61 -21.89
N ASP A 75 -2.41 3.40 -20.64
CA ASP A 75 -1.41 2.41 -20.24
C ASP A 75 -1.76 1.76 -18.89
N LEU A 76 -2.77 0.88 -18.93
CA LEU A 76 -3.20 0.08 -17.78
C LEU A 76 -2.09 -0.83 -17.23
N GLY A 77 -1.09 -1.16 -18.06
CA GLY A 77 0.01 -2.05 -17.70
C GLY A 77 1.20 -1.34 -17.05
N GLU A 78 1.14 -0.02 -16.86
CA GLU A 78 2.22 0.78 -16.25
C GLU A 78 3.57 0.58 -16.96
N LYS A 79 3.56 0.57 -18.29
CA LYS A 79 4.75 0.29 -19.11
C LYS A 79 5.55 1.54 -19.47
N ASN A 80 4.91 2.69 -19.51
CA ASN A 80 5.48 3.94 -20.00
C ASN A 80 5.48 4.99 -18.88
N ASN A 81 6.64 5.16 -18.24
CA ASN A 81 6.82 6.22 -17.25
C ASN A 81 6.87 7.59 -17.96
N VAL A 82 5.90 8.45 -17.66
CA VAL A 82 5.77 9.80 -18.23
C VAL A 82 6.04 10.91 -17.20
N ALA A 83 6.72 10.60 -16.09
CA ALA A 83 7.00 11.55 -15.02
C ALA A 83 7.75 12.81 -15.50
N ALA A 84 8.78 12.62 -16.35
CA ALA A 84 9.57 13.73 -16.89
C ALA A 84 8.76 14.67 -17.79
N ALA A 85 7.72 14.15 -18.46
CA ALA A 85 6.85 14.93 -19.35
C ALA A 85 5.74 15.69 -18.59
N HIS A 86 5.46 15.31 -17.34
CA HIS A 86 4.37 15.86 -16.52
C HIS A 86 4.80 16.19 -15.08
N PRO A 87 5.84 17.04 -14.89
CA PRO A 87 6.38 17.37 -13.56
C PRO A 87 5.35 18.03 -12.63
N GLU A 88 4.36 18.74 -13.19
CA GLU A 88 3.27 19.36 -12.46
C GLU A 88 2.33 18.33 -11.82
N ILE A 89 2.09 17.20 -12.49
CA ILE A 89 1.25 16.11 -11.97
C ILE A 89 2.02 15.34 -10.91
N VAL A 90 3.30 15.06 -11.13
CA VAL A 90 4.20 14.44 -10.15
C VAL A 90 4.21 15.25 -8.85
N THR A 91 4.42 16.56 -8.95
CA THR A 91 4.45 17.47 -7.79
C THR A 91 3.15 17.43 -7.01
N ARG A 92 2.01 17.56 -7.72
CA ARG A 92 0.68 17.59 -7.12
C ARG A 92 0.31 16.28 -6.43
N LEU A 93 0.57 15.13 -7.06
CA LEU A 93 0.25 13.83 -6.47
C LEU A 93 1.21 13.46 -5.34
N THR A 94 2.48 13.86 -5.42
CA THR A 94 3.44 13.72 -4.31
C THR A 94 2.96 14.49 -3.08
N ALA A 95 2.53 15.75 -3.26
CA ALA A 95 2.01 16.56 -2.17
C ALA A 95 0.78 15.92 -1.52
N ARG A 96 -0.18 15.43 -2.33
CA ARG A 96 -1.36 14.72 -1.81
C ARG A 96 -1.02 13.45 -1.05
N GLY A 97 -0.06 12.66 -1.55
CA GLY A 97 0.42 11.47 -0.86
C GLY A 97 0.97 11.81 0.52
N ARG A 98 1.83 12.83 0.60
CA ARG A 98 2.42 13.29 1.87
C ARG A 98 1.37 13.83 2.84
N GLU A 99 0.43 14.63 2.36
CA GLU A 99 -0.66 15.18 3.16
C GLU A 99 -1.53 14.07 3.74
N PHE A 100 -1.92 13.10 2.91
CA PHE A 100 -2.70 11.97 3.39
C PHE A 100 -1.94 11.11 4.39
N ASP A 101 -0.65 10.81 4.12
CA ASP A 101 0.16 9.93 4.96
C ASP A 101 0.48 10.54 6.33
N ALA A 102 0.48 11.88 6.46
CA ALA A 102 0.79 12.54 7.73
C ALA A 102 -0.12 12.10 8.89
N ALA A 103 -1.42 11.93 8.67
CA ALA A 103 -2.35 11.53 9.73
C ALA A 103 -2.21 10.04 10.13
N PRO A 104 -2.22 9.06 9.20
CA PRO A 104 -1.94 7.66 9.51
C PRO A 104 -0.60 7.43 10.21
N GLN A 105 0.46 8.15 9.82
CA GLN A 105 1.75 8.02 10.50
C GLN A 105 1.71 8.55 11.93
N ARG A 106 1.07 9.71 12.16
CA ARG A 106 0.89 10.29 13.51
C ARG A 106 0.04 9.37 14.40
N ASP A 107 -1.02 8.80 13.84
CA ASP A 107 -2.00 8.01 14.60
C ASP A 107 -1.61 6.53 14.70
N LYS A 108 -0.40 6.16 14.24
CA LYS A 108 0.13 4.81 14.30
C LYS A 108 0.23 4.35 15.75
N ARG A 109 -0.51 3.29 16.07
CA ARG A 109 -0.50 2.66 17.39
C ARG A 109 0.60 1.60 17.48
N PRO A 110 1.21 1.40 18.65
CA PRO A 110 2.09 0.26 18.85
C PRO A 110 1.29 -1.02 18.65
N MET A 111 1.87 -1.96 17.89
CA MET A 111 1.26 -3.27 17.75
C MET A 111 1.37 -4.01 19.07
N GLN A 112 0.23 -4.52 19.55
CA GLN A 112 0.20 -5.36 20.74
C GLN A 112 0.38 -6.81 20.31
N PHE A 113 1.32 -7.49 20.96
CA PHE A 113 1.56 -8.90 20.76
C PHE A 113 1.00 -9.64 21.97
N GLU A 114 -0.01 -10.46 21.73
CA GLU A 114 -0.49 -11.41 22.73
C GLU A 114 0.27 -12.72 22.58
N LEU A 115 0.61 -13.33 23.71
CA LEU A 115 1.13 -14.69 23.72
C LEU A 115 0.04 -15.61 23.17
N GLY A 116 0.33 -16.20 22.02
CA GLY A 116 -0.54 -17.14 21.34
C GLY A 116 0.26 -18.32 20.79
N PRO A 117 -0.43 -19.40 20.38
CA PRO A 117 0.26 -20.55 19.82
C PRO A 117 0.96 -20.12 18.54
N ARG A 118 2.26 -20.45 18.40
CA ARG A 118 2.99 -20.19 17.16
C ARG A 118 2.22 -20.75 15.97
N PRO A 119 2.14 -20.01 14.86
CA PRO A 119 1.46 -20.52 13.68
C PRO A 119 2.12 -21.83 13.22
N PRO A 120 1.34 -22.75 12.63
CA PRO A 120 1.86 -24.05 12.21
C PRO A 120 2.96 -23.87 11.16
N SER A 121 3.88 -24.83 11.08
CA SER A 121 4.92 -24.85 10.04
C SER A 121 4.30 -24.75 8.63
N PRO A 122 5.03 -24.21 7.63
CA PRO A 122 4.54 -24.15 6.26
C PRO A 122 4.01 -25.50 5.77
N GLY A 123 2.76 -25.53 5.28
CA GLY A 123 2.09 -26.75 4.82
C GLY A 123 1.35 -27.56 5.90
N ALA A 124 1.52 -27.24 7.19
CA ALA A 124 0.76 -27.84 8.27
C ALA A 124 -0.54 -27.07 8.54
N VAL A 125 -1.64 -27.79 8.75
CA VAL A 125 -2.97 -27.24 9.05
C VAL A 125 -3.34 -27.65 10.47
N ARG A 126 -3.78 -26.70 11.30
CA ARG A 126 -4.36 -27.03 12.61
C ARG A 126 -5.68 -27.78 12.40
N THR A 127 -5.84 -28.91 13.08
CA THR A 127 -7.08 -29.68 13.10
C THR A 127 -7.92 -29.33 14.33
N ALA A 128 -9.14 -29.85 14.40
CA ALA A 128 -9.98 -29.76 15.59
C ALA A 128 -9.31 -30.35 16.85
N ASP A 129 -8.40 -31.32 16.66
CA ASP A 129 -7.69 -32.02 17.73
C ASP A 129 -6.37 -31.34 18.13
N THR A 130 -6.01 -30.21 17.50
CA THR A 130 -4.79 -29.50 17.87
C THR A 130 -4.93 -28.88 19.25
N ASP A 131 -4.16 -29.37 20.23
CA ASP A 131 -4.15 -28.82 21.59
C ASP A 131 -3.54 -27.42 21.63
N LEU A 132 -4.39 -26.43 21.95
CA LEU A 132 -4.02 -25.03 22.13
C LEU A 132 -4.34 -24.54 23.55
N THR A 133 -4.67 -25.45 24.48
CA THR A 133 -5.16 -25.10 25.82
C THR A 133 -4.16 -24.27 26.62
N GLY A 134 -2.85 -24.53 26.45
CA GLY A 134 -1.77 -23.76 27.06
C GLY A 134 -1.65 -22.30 26.60
N PHE A 135 -2.45 -21.85 25.64
CA PHE A 135 -2.46 -20.47 25.13
C PHE A 135 -3.80 -19.76 25.30
N ARG A 136 -4.79 -20.37 25.97
CA ARG A 136 -6.02 -19.65 26.34
C ARG A 136 -5.70 -18.72 27.50
N GLN A 137 -5.89 -17.42 27.31
CA GLN A 137 -5.86 -16.49 28.46
C GLN A 137 -7.04 -16.79 29.40
N PRO A 138 -6.87 -16.63 30.72
CA PRO A 138 -7.94 -16.85 31.70
C PRO A 138 -9.14 -15.90 31.51
#